data_AF-A0A8J9WQ67-F1
#
_entry.id   AF-A0A8J9WQ67-F1
#
_cell.length_a   1.000
_cell.length_b   1.000
_cell.length_c   1.000
_cell.angle_alpha   90.00
_cell.angle_beta   90.00
_cell.angle_gamma   90.00
#
_symmetry.space_group_name_H-M   'P 1'
#
loop_
_entity.id
_entity.type
_entity.pdbx_description
1 polymer ?
#
loop_
_entity_poly.entity_id
_entity_poly.type
_entity_poly.pdbx_seq_one_letter_code
_entity_poly.pdbx_strand_id
1 'polypeptide(L)'
;MSQQAHPARIQVSTNKKPLFFYVNLAKRFLQEHGEVQLSALGLAISSMVTVAEILKSGQWAVESKITTGLDTTEEEGRDRPMQKAKMEIILTKSPQFDELMAASSSQQQGSSSSPQASSSSPPGAPGGQPGTPPSSQLHGGGPSEVEGMQYLSLQ
;
A
#
# COMPACT_ATOMS: atom_id res chain seq x y z
N MET A 1 -12.73 18.10 -27.55
CA MET A 1 -12.38 16.71 -27.86
C MET A 1 -12.79 15.85 -26.68
N SER A 2 -13.86 15.08 -26.82
CA SER A 2 -14.31 14.17 -25.76
C SER A 2 -13.21 13.13 -25.54
N GLN A 3 -12.58 13.13 -24.37
CA GLN A 3 -11.66 12.06 -23.97
C GLN A 3 -12.48 10.78 -23.87
N GLN A 4 -12.40 9.92 -24.89
CA GLN A 4 -12.97 8.58 -24.78
C GLN A 4 -12.31 7.89 -23.59
N ALA A 5 -13.14 7.46 -22.64
CA ALA A 5 -12.67 6.77 -21.46
C ALA A 5 -12.09 5.42 -21.89
N HIS A 6 -10.78 5.26 -21.71
CA HIS A 6 -10.13 3.98 -21.92
C HIS A 6 -10.61 2.99 -20.83
N PRO A 7 -11.04 1.76 -21.17
CA PRO A 7 -11.62 0.82 -20.21
C PRO A 7 -10.64 0.47 -19.08
N ALA A 8 -9.35 0.39 -19.38
CA ALA A 8 -8.27 0.15 -18.43
C ALA A 8 -7.51 1.45 -18.03
N ARG A 9 -8.21 2.52 -17.64
CA ARG A 9 -7.59 3.80 -17.25
C ARG A 9 -7.34 3.89 -15.74
N ILE A 10 -6.14 4.32 -15.36
CA ILE A 10 -5.76 4.65 -13.99
C ILE A 10 -5.44 6.14 -13.90
N GLN A 11 -6.13 6.85 -13.01
CA GLN A 11 -5.76 8.21 -12.63
C GLN A 11 -4.84 8.17 -11.41
N VAL A 12 -3.58 8.55 -11.62
CA VAL A 12 -2.56 8.59 -10.56
C VAL A 12 -2.67 9.90 -9.80
N SER A 13 -2.60 9.81 -8.47
CA SER A 13 -2.59 10.97 -7.57
C SER A 13 -1.60 10.74 -6.43
N THR A 14 -0.99 11.82 -5.93
CA THR A 14 0.12 11.70 -4.95
C THR A 14 -0.35 11.39 -3.53
N ASN A 15 -1.52 11.89 -3.11
CA ASN A 15 -1.89 11.94 -1.68
C ASN A 15 -3.03 11.02 -1.27
N LYS A 16 -3.61 10.25 -2.21
CA LYS A 16 -4.79 9.41 -1.91
C LYS A 16 -4.46 7.94 -1.69
N LYS A 17 -3.42 7.43 -2.34
CA LYS A 17 -3.06 6.00 -2.33
C LYS A 17 -1.53 5.85 -2.32
N PRO A 18 -0.99 4.84 -1.61
CA PRO A 18 0.44 4.54 -1.67
C PRO A 18 0.91 4.24 -3.10
N LEU A 19 2.17 4.51 -3.44
CA LEU A 19 2.72 4.31 -4.80
C LEU A 19 2.44 2.90 -5.36
N PHE A 20 2.70 1.86 -4.56
CA PHE A 20 2.53 0.46 -4.96
C PHE A 20 1.07 0.05 -5.20
N PHE A 21 0.09 0.81 -4.71
CA PHE A 21 -1.30 0.60 -5.09
C PHE A 21 -1.48 0.73 -6.61
N TYR A 22 -0.89 1.77 -7.20
CA TYR A 22 -0.98 2.02 -8.64
C TYR A 22 -0.18 1.00 -9.45
N VAL A 23 0.99 0.57 -8.94
CA VAL A 23 1.78 -0.49 -9.56
C VAL A 23 0.98 -1.79 -9.63
N ASN A 24 0.38 -2.21 -8.51
CA ASN A 24 -0.36 -3.46 -8.45
C ASN A 24 -1.65 -3.41 -9.27
N LEU A 25 -2.36 -2.27 -9.25
CA LEU A 25 -3.54 -2.07 -10.08
C LEU A 25 -3.20 -2.12 -11.58
N ALA A 26 -2.08 -1.50 -11.98
CA ALA A 26 -1.61 -1.55 -13.36
C ALA A 26 -1.27 -2.98 -13.80
N LYS A 27 -0.59 -3.77 -12.96
CA LYS A 27 -0.35 -5.20 -13.24
C LYS A 27 -1.65 -5.97 -13.46
N ARG A 28 -2.66 -5.74 -12.60
CA ARG A 28 -3.97 -6.37 -12.77
C ARG A 28 -4.62 -6.00 -14.11
N PHE A 29 -4.61 -4.72 -14.48
CA PHE A 29 -5.17 -4.28 -15.76
C PHE A 29 -4.40 -4.83 -16.97
N LEU A 30 -3.07 -4.92 -16.88
CA LEU A 30 -2.25 -5.58 -17.90
C LEU A 30 -2.59 -7.07 -18.05
N GLN A 31 -2.89 -7.75 -16.95
CA GLN A 31 -3.30 -9.15 -16.97
C GLN A 31 -4.70 -9.34 -17.59
N GLU A 32 -5.66 -8.49 -17.22
CA GLU A 32 -7.07 -8.61 -17.66
C GLU A 32 -7.30 -8.07 -19.09
N HIS A 33 -6.59 -7.01 -19.48
CA HIS A 33 -6.85 -6.26 -20.72
C HIS A 33 -5.68 -6.24 -21.70
N GLY A 34 -4.48 -6.65 -21.28
CA GLY A 34 -3.26 -6.57 -22.09
C GLY A 34 -2.64 -5.17 -22.19
N GLU A 35 -3.36 -4.14 -21.75
CA GLU A 35 -2.90 -2.75 -21.77
C GLU A 35 -3.48 -1.94 -20.59
N VAL A 36 -2.82 -0.84 -20.26
CA VAL A 36 -3.26 0.11 -19.22
C VAL A 36 -2.89 1.54 -19.62
N GLN A 37 -3.82 2.47 -19.41
CA GLN A 37 -3.57 3.90 -19.57
C GLN A 37 -3.38 4.57 -18.21
N LEU A 38 -2.18 5.04 -17.91
CA LEU A 38 -1.90 5.90 -16.77
C LEU A 38 -2.17 7.35 -17.17
N SER A 39 -2.80 8.13 -16.28
CA SER A 39 -3.00 9.57 -16.48
C SER A 39 -2.77 10.33 -15.18
N ALA A 40 -2.14 11.50 -15.25
CA ALA A 40 -1.84 12.33 -14.10
C ALA A 40 -1.84 13.83 -14.44
N LEU A 41 -2.07 14.65 -13.40
CA LEU A 41 -2.10 16.11 -13.48
C LEU A 41 -1.11 16.72 -12.49
N GLY A 42 -0.38 17.76 -12.93
CA GLY A 42 0.51 18.56 -12.09
C GLY A 42 1.54 17.69 -11.34
N LEU A 43 1.62 17.86 -10.02
CA LEU A 43 2.60 17.17 -9.17
C LEU A 43 2.51 15.64 -9.25
N ALA A 44 1.32 15.08 -9.53
CA ALA A 44 1.12 13.65 -9.64
C ALA A 44 1.81 13.00 -10.86
N ILE A 45 2.27 13.82 -11.82
CA ILE A 45 3.02 13.33 -12.98
C ILE A 45 4.30 12.63 -12.54
N SER A 46 5.00 13.14 -11.53
CA SER A 46 6.20 12.51 -10.97
C SER A 46 5.93 11.07 -10.50
N SER A 47 4.90 10.88 -9.68
CA SER A 47 4.49 9.56 -9.18
C SER A 47 4.06 8.63 -10.32
N MET A 48 3.38 9.16 -11.34
CA MET A 48 2.99 8.38 -12.52
C MET A 48 4.22 7.87 -13.30
N VAL A 49 5.22 8.73 -13.52
CA VAL A 49 6.47 8.34 -14.19
C VAL A 49 7.17 7.24 -13.38
N THR A 50 7.26 7.39 -12.06
CA THR A 50 7.84 6.34 -11.20
C THR A 50 7.09 5.01 -11.32
N VAL A 51 5.75 5.02 -11.36
CA VAL A 51 4.95 3.79 -11.57
C VAL A 51 5.29 3.14 -12.91
N ALA A 52 5.35 3.92 -13.99
CA ALA A 52 5.70 3.42 -15.31
C ALA A 52 7.11 2.83 -15.33
N GLU A 53 8.09 3.52 -14.72
CA GLU A 53 9.47 3.04 -14.63
C GLU A 53 9.61 1.75 -13.83
N ILE A 54 8.91 1.61 -12.70
CA ILE A 54 8.89 0.36 -11.93
C ILE A 54 8.37 -0.80 -12.80
N LEU A 55 7.30 -0.58 -13.55
CA LEU A 55 6.72 -1.62 -14.42
C LEU A 55 7.66 -2.02 -15.55
N LYS A 56 8.32 -1.04 -16.19
CA LYS A 56 9.29 -1.30 -17.27
C LYS A 56 10.56 -1.97 -16.77
N SER A 57 11.14 -1.44 -15.67
CA SER A 57 12.36 -2.00 -15.08
C SER A 57 12.15 -3.42 -14.57
N GLY A 58 10.96 -3.74 -14.06
CA GLY A 58 10.60 -5.10 -13.66
C GLY A 58 10.13 -5.99 -14.81
N GLN A 59 10.28 -5.54 -16.07
CA GLN A 59 9.85 -6.25 -17.28
C GLN A 59 8.36 -6.66 -17.26
N TRP A 60 7.50 -5.92 -16.55
CA TRP A 60 6.06 -6.15 -16.53
C TRP A 60 5.36 -5.52 -17.74
N ALA A 61 5.90 -4.42 -18.26
CA ALA A 61 5.26 -3.69 -19.34
C ALA A 61 6.27 -3.04 -20.28
N VAL A 62 5.80 -2.70 -21.47
CA VAL A 62 6.50 -1.87 -22.45
C VAL A 62 5.67 -0.62 -22.70
N GLU A 63 6.31 0.54 -22.87
CA GLU A 63 5.60 1.75 -23.27
C GLU A 63 5.17 1.67 -24.73
N SER A 64 3.91 2.00 -24.99
CA SER A 64 3.35 2.08 -26.33
C SER A 64 3.19 3.53 -26.77
N LYS A 65 2.71 4.40 -25.87
CA LYS A 65 2.47 5.81 -26.17
C LYS A 65 2.69 6.69 -24.94
N ILE A 66 3.27 7.86 -25.16
CA ILE A 66 3.40 8.92 -24.16
C ILE A 66 2.82 10.20 -24.75
N THR A 67 1.90 10.83 -24.02
CA THR A 67 1.26 12.09 -24.43
C THR A 67 1.32 13.09 -23.29
N THR A 68 1.68 14.33 -23.59
CA THR A 68 1.68 15.45 -22.65
C THR A 68 0.82 16.57 -23.19
N GLY A 69 0.18 17.34 -22.31
CA GLY A 69 -0.61 18.49 -22.68
C GLY A 69 -0.97 19.35 -21.49
N LEU A 70 -1.92 20.26 -21.69
CA LEU A 70 -2.53 21.05 -20.64
C LEU A 70 -4.00 20.65 -20.53
N ASP A 71 -4.49 20.56 -19.30
CA ASP A 71 -5.89 20.25 -18.99
C ASP A 71 -6.44 21.40 -18.15
N THR A 72 -7.53 21.99 -18.64
CA THR A 72 -8.22 23.08 -17.96
C THR A 72 -9.16 22.47 -16.93
N THR A 73 -8.81 22.59 -15.65
CA THR A 73 -9.67 22.14 -14.56
C THR A 73 -10.33 23.34 -13.89
N GLU A 74 -11.65 23.27 -13.72
CA GLU A 74 -12.40 24.16 -12.86
C GLU A 74 -12.30 23.63 -11.42
N GLU A 75 -11.75 24.43 -10.52
CA GLU A 75 -11.55 24.05 -9.12
C GLU A 75 -12.55 24.84 -8.27
N GLU A 76 -13.39 24.13 -7.52
CA GLU A 76 -14.42 24.73 -6.67
C GLU A 76 -13.76 25.65 -5.63
N GLY A 77 -14.13 26.93 -5.62
CA GLY A 77 -13.52 27.98 -4.79
C GLY A 77 -12.49 28.86 -5.49
N ARG A 78 -12.22 28.69 -6.80
CA ARG A 78 -11.45 29.64 -7.59
C ARG A 78 -12.30 30.34 -8.65
N ASP A 79 -12.15 31.66 -8.75
CA ASP A 79 -12.82 32.51 -9.75
C ASP A 79 -12.36 32.27 -11.20
N ARG A 80 -11.23 31.57 -11.40
CA ARG A 80 -10.65 31.35 -12.74
C ARG A 80 -10.24 29.90 -12.95
N PRO A 81 -10.53 29.33 -14.13
CA PRO A 81 -10.09 27.98 -14.49
C PRO A 81 -8.55 27.93 -14.55
N MET A 82 -7.96 26.84 -14.06
CA MET A 82 -6.51 26.68 -14.05
C MET A 82 -6.08 25.62 -15.05
N GLN A 83 -5.12 25.94 -15.89
CA GLN A 83 -4.46 24.96 -16.76
C GLN A 83 -3.40 24.21 -15.95
N LYS A 84 -3.58 22.90 -15.82
CA LYS A 84 -2.62 22.00 -15.18
C LYS A 84 -1.92 21.19 -16.26
N ALA A 85 -0.61 20.98 -16.12
CA ALA A 85 0.09 20.00 -16.95
C ALA A 85 -0.57 18.64 -16.80
N LYS A 86 -0.77 17.95 -17.91
CA LYS A 86 -1.34 16.62 -18.00
C LYS A 86 -0.38 15.71 -18.74
N MET A 87 -0.27 14.48 -18.27
CA MET A 87 0.47 13.45 -18.96
C MET A 87 -0.32 12.14 -18.93
N GLU A 88 -0.23 11.41 -20.03
CA GLU A 88 -0.85 10.10 -20.23
C GLU A 88 0.17 9.13 -20.82
N ILE A 89 0.23 7.92 -20.28
CA ILE A 89 1.12 6.85 -20.74
C ILE A 89 0.27 5.62 -20.99
N ILE A 90 0.36 5.05 -22.18
CA ILE A 90 -0.20 3.72 -22.49
C ILE A 90 0.93 2.72 -22.37
N LEU A 91 0.75 1.74 -21.49
CA LEU A 91 1.64 0.61 -21.29
C LEU A 91 0.94 -0.67 -21.78
N THR A 92 1.67 -1.52 -22.48
CA THR A 92 1.21 -2.82 -22.93
C THR A 92 1.94 -3.93 -22.18
N LYS A 93 1.27 -5.08 -22.06
CA LYS A 93 1.79 -6.27 -21.40
C LYS A 93 3.07 -6.72 -22.09
N SER A 94 4.14 -6.94 -21.32
CA SER A 94 5.40 -7.45 -21.87
C SER A 94 5.30 -8.94 -22.22
N PRO A 95 6.21 -9.45 -23.07
CA PRO A 95 6.31 -10.89 -23.32
C PRO A 95 6.65 -11.72 -22.06
N GLN A 96 7.38 -11.15 -21.10
CA GLN A 96 7.82 -11.83 -19.87
C GLN A 96 6.75 -11.84 -18.78
N PHE A 97 5.63 -11.13 -18.97
CA PHE A 97 4.67 -10.88 -17.90
C PHE A 97 4.08 -12.15 -17.29
N ASP A 98 3.66 -13.10 -18.12
CA ASP A 98 2.96 -14.31 -17.64
C ASP A 98 3.89 -15.21 -16.81
N GLU A 99 5.15 -15.34 -17.24
CA GLU A 99 6.18 -16.07 -16.49
C GLU A 99 6.44 -15.42 -15.13
N LEU A 100 6.55 -14.10 -15.08
CA LEU A 100 6.79 -13.34 -13.85
C LEU A 100 5.59 -13.41 -12.88
N MET A 101 4.35 -13.41 -13.38
CA MET A 101 3.15 -13.59 -12.57
C MET A 101 3.07 -15.00 -11.96
N ALA A 102 3.40 -16.03 -12.74
CA ALA A 102 3.46 -17.41 -12.26
C ALA A 102 4.52 -17.56 -11.16
N ALA A 103 5.74 -17.05 -11.38
CA ALA A 103 6.83 -17.11 -10.41
C ALA A 103 6.51 -16.38 -9.09
N SER A 104 5.84 -15.23 -9.17
CA SER A 104 5.43 -14.45 -7.99
C SER A 104 4.36 -15.16 -7.14
N SER A 105 3.49 -15.94 -7.79
CA SER A 105 2.44 -16.70 -7.12
C SER A 105 3.01 -17.92 -6.37
N SER A 106 4.06 -18.55 -6.92
CA SER A 106 4.75 -19.68 -6.28
C SER A 106 5.56 -19.27 -5.06
N GLN A 107 6.13 -18.06 -5.04
CA GLN A 107 6.90 -17.56 -3.89
C GLN A 107 6.03 -17.22 -2.68
N GLN A 108 4.79 -16.76 -2.88
CA GLN A 108 3.86 -16.48 -1.78
C GLN A 108 3.31 -17.74 -1.10
N GLN A 109 3.35 -18.89 -1.75
CA GLN A 109 2.94 -20.18 -1.15
C GLN A 109 4.06 -20.89 -0.37
N GLY A 110 5.31 -20.45 -0.47
CA GLY A 110 6.47 -21.09 0.16
C GLY A 110 6.84 -20.60 1.56
N SER A 111 6.17 -19.57 2.10
CA SER A 111 6.55 -18.90 3.36
C SER A 111 5.59 -19.16 4.54
N SER A 112 4.89 -20.30 4.55
CA SER A 112 3.99 -20.69 5.65
C SER A 112 4.13 -22.16 6.09
N SER A 113 5.36 -22.66 6.26
CA SER A 113 5.61 -23.97 6.89
C SER A 113 6.89 -23.98 7.72
N SER A 114 6.80 -23.50 8.96
CA SER A 114 7.76 -23.85 10.02
C SER A 114 7.44 -25.27 10.52
N PRO A 115 8.39 -26.23 10.53
CA PRO A 115 8.17 -27.52 11.18
C PRO A 115 8.39 -27.37 12.69
N GLN A 116 7.32 -27.35 13.47
CA GLN A 116 7.42 -27.47 14.93
C GLN A 116 7.64 -28.96 15.26
N ALA A 117 8.87 -29.27 15.62
CA ALA A 117 9.30 -30.57 16.10
C ALA A 117 8.43 -31.00 17.29
N SER A 118 7.88 -32.20 17.16
CA SER A 118 7.24 -32.97 18.22
C SER A 118 8.23 -33.28 19.35
N SER A 119 8.13 -32.59 20.48
CA SER A 119 8.78 -33.02 21.72
C SER A 119 7.89 -34.06 22.40
N SER A 120 8.32 -35.31 22.33
CA SER A 120 7.80 -36.44 23.10
C SER A 120 8.04 -36.26 24.60
N SER A 121 6.99 -36.43 25.40
CA SER A 121 7.01 -36.52 26.86
C SER A 121 7.81 -37.72 27.40
N PRO A 122 8.28 -37.68 28.66
CA PRO A 122 8.42 -38.88 29.49
C PRO A 122 7.52 -38.87 30.75
N PRO A 123 7.30 -40.03 31.42
CA PRO A 123 6.24 -40.25 32.41
C PRO A 123 6.68 -40.22 33.90
N GLY A 124 5.71 -39.90 34.79
CA GLY A 124 5.48 -40.24 36.24
C GLY A 124 6.65 -40.38 37.24
N ALA A 125 6.76 -39.54 38.31
CA ALA A 125 6.14 -39.63 39.68
C ALA A 125 7.00 -40.43 40.72
N PRO A 126 6.89 -40.33 42.08
CA PRO A 126 5.95 -39.57 42.94
C PRO A 126 6.54 -38.86 44.23
N GLY A 127 5.71 -38.07 44.93
CA GLY A 127 5.63 -38.06 46.42
C GLY A 127 6.34 -36.97 47.25
N GLY A 128 5.56 -36.08 47.89
CA GLY A 128 6.01 -35.22 49.01
C GLY A 128 4.99 -34.13 49.39
N GLN A 129 4.49 -34.15 50.62
CA GLN A 129 3.26 -33.49 51.13
C GLN A 129 3.54 -32.10 51.81
N PRO A 130 2.57 -31.41 52.46
CA PRO A 130 2.30 -29.97 52.27
C PRO A 130 2.80 -29.06 53.42
N GLY A 131 2.88 -27.75 53.17
CA GLY A 131 3.07 -26.74 54.21
C GLY A 131 2.41 -25.41 53.85
N THR A 132 1.43 -24.97 54.65
CA THR A 132 0.86 -23.63 54.67
C THR A 132 1.39 -22.85 55.91
N PRO A 133 1.08 -21.55 56.11
CA PRO A 133 1.95 -20.40 55.90
C PRO A 133 2.38 -19.73 57.24
N PRO A 134 3.02 -18.54 57.21
CA PRO A 134 2.29 -17.41 57.82
C PRO A 134 2.47 -16.04 57.14
N SER A 135 1.49 -15.19 57.46
CA SER A 135 1.29 -13.78 57.10
C SER A 135 2.26 -12.79 57.76
N SER A 136 2.57 -11.68 57.09
CA SER A 136 2.80 -10.32 57.65
C SER A 136 3.08 -9.35 56.49
N GLN A 137 2.12 -8.50 56.11
CA GLN A 137 1.90 -7.11 56.54
C GLN A 137 2.72 -6.04 55.76
N LEU A 138 1.99 -5.34 54.87
CA LEU A 138 1.86 -3.88 54.70
C LEU A 138 3.09 -2.95 54.62
N HIS A 139 3.30 -2.33 53.45
CA HIS A 139 3.48 -0.89 53.16
C HIS A 139 3.77 -0.75 51.65
N GLY A 140 3.28 0.20 50.84
CA GLY A 140 2.73 1.52 51.07
C GLY A 140 3.37 2.48 50.04
N GLY A 141 2.56 3.17 49.23
CA GLY A 141 2.96 4.19 48.24
C GLY A 141 2.54 3.80 46.82
N GLY A 142 1.55 4.40 46.15
CA GLY A 142 0.97 5.74 46.22
C GLY A 142 0.97 6.27 44.77
N PRO A 143 -0.18 6.52 44.13
CA PRO A 143 -0.23 7.04 42.76
C PRO A 143 0.04 8.55 42.75
N SER A 144 1.00 9.00 41.95
CA SER A 144 1.25 10.42 41.71
C SER A 144 0.21 10.98 40.74
N GLU A 145 -0.82 11.56 41.33
CA GLU A 145 -1.76 12.50 40.75
C GLU A 145 -1.01 13.77 40.30
N VAL A 146 -1.12 14.16 39.04
CA VAL A 146 -0.94 15.56 38.62
C VAL A 146 -2.23 16.01 37.96
N GLU A 147 -3.03 16.64 38.80
CA GLU A 147 -4.27 17.33 38.53
C GLU A 147 -4.02 18.62 37.74
N GLY A 148 -4.84 18.85 36.72
CA GLY A 148 -5.44 20.16 36.43
C GLY A 148 -4.56 21.30 35.92
N MET A 149 -4.90 21.81 34.73
CA MET A 149 -5.15 23.23 34.37
C MET A 149 -4.92 23.40 32.86
N GLN A 150 -5.75 24.02 32.02
CA GLN A 150 -7.05 24.70 32.11
C GLN A 150 -7.63 24.72 30.69
N TYR A 151 -8.95 24.61 30.57
CA TYR A 151 -9.73 24.99 29.39
C TYR A 151 -10.01 26.51 29.41
N LEU A 152 -10.43 27.06 28.25
CA LEU A 152 -10.93 28.44 27.97
C LEU A 152 -9.83 29.47 27.62
N SER A 153 -9.94 30.33 26.60
CA SER A 153 -11.08 30.78 25.77
C SER A 153 -10.60 31.35 24.43
N LEU A 154 -11.51 31.33 23.45
CA LEU A 154 -11.48 32.16 22.24
C LEU A 154 -11.43 33.66 22.58
N GLN A 155 -10.64 34.39 21.81
CA GLN A 155 -10.96 35.73 21.28
C GLN A 155 -10.42 35.80 19.85
#